data_AF-A0A822F2J4-F1
#
_entry.id   AF-A0A822F2J4-F1
#
_cell.length_a   1.000
_cell.length_b   1.000
_cell.length_c   1.000
_cell.angle_alpha   90.00
_cell.angle_beta   90.00
_cell.angle_gamma   90.00
#
_symmetry.space_group_name_H-M   'P 1'
#
loop_
_entity.id
_entity.type
_entity.pdbx_description
1 polymer ?
#
loop_
_entity_poly.entity_id
_entity_poly.type
_entity_poly.pdbx_seq_one_letter_code
_entity_poly.pdbx_strand_id
1 'polypeptide(L)' 'CVGETACGKSSLLDSLFNTRLDSTPATHENARVYLRKSTYDLFEREIRLKLTVVETAGFGDQINKDDSFKIIGDFIDEQF' A
#
# COMPACT_ATOMS: atom_id res chain seq x y z
N CYS A 1 1.37 4.06 0.40
CA CYS A 1 1.72 3.78 1.81
C CYS A 1 2.93 2.84 1.87
N VAL A 2 4.01 3.29 2.50
CA VAL A 2 5.23 2.50 2.74
C VAL A 2 5.31 2.20 4.22
N GLY A 3 5.61 0.95 4.59
CA GLY A 3 5.77 0.55 5.99
C GLY A 3 5.76 -0.97 6.15
N GLU A 4 6.17 -1.45 7.33
CA GLU A 4 6.29 -2.87 7.63
C GLU A 4 4.97 -3.63 7.45
N THR A 5 5.07 -4.91 7.11
CA THR A 5 3.92 -5.82 7.04
C THR A 5 3.20 -5.81 8.40
N ALA A 6 1.87 -5.76 8.38
CA ALA A 6 1.00 -5.65 9.56
C ALA A 6 1.16 -4.40 10.46
N CYS A 7 1.86 -3.34 10.02
CA CYS A 7 1.97 -2.06 10.76
C CYS A 7 0.64 -1.25 10.86
N GLY A 8 -0.46 -1.74 10.29
CA GLY A 8 -1.76 -1.05 10.34
C GLY A 8 -2.03 -0.08 9.18
N LYS A 9 -1.31 -0.20 8.05
CA LYS A 9 -1.50 0.64 6.84
C LYS A 9 -2.95 0.67 6.36
N SER A 10 -3.60 -0.49 6.28
CA SER A 10 -5.01 -0.62 5.92
C SER A 10 -5.93 0.03 6.95
N SER A 11 -5.70 -0.25 8.23
CA SER A 11 -6.53 0.29 9.32
C SER A 11 -6.49 1.81 9.39
N LEU A 12 -5.34 2.42 9.08
CA LEU A 12 -5.20 3.86 8.98
C LEU A 12 -6.01 4.44 7.82
N LEU A 13 -5.98 3.79 6.64
CA LEU A 13 -6.77 4.22 5.49
C LEU A 13 -8.28 4.08 5.76
N ASP A 14 -8.69 2.98 6.37
CA ASP A 14 -10.09 2.77 6.74
C ASP A 14 -10.59 3.85 7.69
N SER A 15 -9.75 4.24 8.65
CA SER A 15 -10.05 5.31 9.61
C SER A 15 -10.06 6.69 8.96
N LEU A 16 -9.18 6.94 8.00
CA LEU A 16 -9.05 8.22 7.30
C LEU A 16 -10.24 8.50 6.39
N PHE A 17 -10.70 7.47 5.66
CA PHE A 17 -11.85 7.59 4.75
C PHE A 17 -13.17 7.12 5.36
N ASN A 18 -13.15 6.75 6.66
CA ASN A 18 -14.30 6.20 7.39
C ASN A 18 -15.06 5.12 6.57
N THR A 19 -14.32 4.30 5.84
CA THR A 19 -14.83 3.31 4.89
C THR A 19 -13.97 2.07 4.99
N ARG A 20 -14.58 0.88 4.92
CA ARG A 20 -13.81 -0.37 4.84
C ARG A 20 -13.29 -0.56 3.42
N LEU A 21 -11.99 -0.34 3.23
CA LEU A 21 -11.30 -0.64 1.99
C LEU A 21 -10.91 -2.11 2.01
N ASP A 22 -11.48 -2.91 1.11
CA ASP A 22 -11.11 -4.31 0.97
C ASP A 22 -9.61 -4.40 0.66
N SER A 23 -8.83 -4.77 1.68
CA SER A 23 -7.39 -4.91 1.62
C SER A 23 -7.02 -6.26 2.22
N THR A 24 -6.45 -7.14 1.40
CA THR A 24 -6.00 -8.44 1.88
C THR A 24 -4.73 -8.25 2.72
N PRO A 25 -4.61 -8.84 3.92
CA PRO A 25 -3.36 -8.76 4.68
C PRO A 25 -2.20 -9.37 3.89
N ALA A 26 -1.05 -8.73 3.90
CA ALA A 26 0.18 -9.34 3.39
C ALA A 26 0.75 -10.30 4.45
N THR A 27 1.31 -11.42 4.00
CA THR A 27 2.04 -12.36 4.87
C THR A 27 3.49 -11.90 5.06
N HIS A 28 4.13 -12.37 6.13
CA HIS A 28 5.56 -12.13 6.38
C HIS A 28 6.49 -13.06 5.58
N GLU A 29 5.94 -14.00 4.81
CA GLU A 29 6.70 -15.00 4.05
C GLU A 29 7.09 -14.51 2.64
N ASN A 30 6.88 -13.22 2.36
CA ASN A 30 7.15 -12.65 1.06
C ASN A 30 8.65 -12.60 0.79
N ALA A 31 9.11 -13.33 -0.23
CA ALA A 31 10.51 -13.38 -0.61
C ALA A 31 11.05 -12.04 -1.17
N ARG A 32 10.16 -11.13 -1.58
CA ARG A 32 10.48 -9.81 -2.12
C ARG A 32 9.42 -8.80 -1.72
N VAL A 33 9.80 -7.52 -1.68
CA VAL A 33 8.86 -6.41 -1.61
C VAL A 33 8.14 -6.29 -2.95
N TYR A 34 6.84 -6.06 -2.93
CA TYR A 34 6.06 -5.71 -4.12
C TYR A 34 5.02 -4.65 -3.79
N LEU A 35 4.53 -3.98 -4.84
CA LEU A 35 3.51 -2.94 -4.72
C LEU A 35 2.16 -3.51 -5.11
N ARG A 36 1.16 -3.26 -4.25
CA ARG A 36 -0.24 -3.53 -4.55
C ARG A 36 -0.96 -2.23 -4.84
N LYS A 37 -1.66 -2.18 -5.97
CA LYS A 37 -2.48 -1.05 -6.38
C LYS A 37 -3.95 -1.45 -6.29
N SER A 38 -4.71 -0.73 -5.47
CA SER A 38 -6.15 -0.88 -5.34
C SER A 38 -6.82 0.44 -5.64
N THR A 39 -7.88 0.43 -6.44
CA THR A 39 -8.64 1.64 -6.78
C THR A 39 -10.06 1.52 -6.25
N TYR A 40 -10.51 2.58 -5.59
CA TYR A 40 -11.80 2.67 -4.94
C TYR A 40 -12.51 3.93 -5.43
N ASP A 41 -13.79 3.80 -5.72
CA ASP A 41 -14.66 4.94 -5.98
C ASP A 41 -15.39 5.29 -4.68
N LEU A 42 -15.10 6.48 -4.15
CA LEU A 42 -15.55 6.95 -2.85
C LEU A 42 -16.33 8.26 -3.01
N PHE A 43 -17.21 8.54 -2.05
CA PHE A 43 -17.82 9.85 -1.89
C PHE A 43 -17.33 10.47 -0.59
N GLU A 44 -16.50 11.51 -0.71
CA GLU A 44 -16.10 12.30 0.44
C GLU A 44 -16.96 13.56 0.46
N ARG A 45 -17.97 13.55 1.34
CA ARG A 45 -19.05 14.56 1.38
C ARG A 45 -19.79 14.61 0.04
N GLU A 46 -19.65 15.68 -0.72
CA GLU A 46 -20.30 15.88 -2.03
C GLU A 46 -19.35 15.66 -3.21
N ILE A 47 -18.11 15.23 -2.96
CA ILE A 47 -17.09 15.03 -4.01
C ILE A 47 -16.95 13.54 -4.31
N ARG A 48 -17.05 13.20 -5.60
CA ARG A 48 -16.67 11.87 -6.12
C ARG A 48 -15.16 11.80 -6.20
N LEU A 49 -14.57 10.94 -5.38
CA LEU A 49 -13.13 10.70 -5.34
C LEU A 49 -12.84 9.32 -5.92
N LYS A 50 -11.99 9.29 -6.96
CA LYS A 50 -11.38 8.04 -7.41
C LYS A 50 -10.05 7.86 -6.70
N LEU A 51 -10.08 7.16 -5.57
CA LEU A 51 -8.91 6.95 -4.74
C LEU A 51 -8.13 5.73 -5.23
N THR A 52 -6.90 5.91 -5.68
CA THR A 52 -5.98 4.80 -5.92
C THR A 52 -4.95 4.72 -4.79
N VAL A 53 -5.03 3.65 -4.03
CA VAL A 53 -4.08 3.34 -2.97
C VAL A 53 -3.00 2.41 -3.54
N VAL A 54 -1.74 2.83 -3.40
CA VAL A 54 -0.58 1.98 -3.67
C VAL A 54 0.10 1.67 -2.36
N GLU A 55 0.27 0.41 -2.01
CA GLU A 55 0.88 -0.03 -0.76
C GLU A 55 1.98 -1.06 -0.99
N THR A 56 3.00 -1.01 -0.12
CA THR A 56 4.07 -2.01 -0.10
C THR A 56 3.64 -3.25 0.69
N ALA A 57 3.74 -4.42 0.08
CA ALA A 57 3.66 -5.71 0.74
C ALA A 57 5.05 -6.35 0.80
N GLY A 58 5.38 -7.04 1.88
CA GLY A 58 6.71 -7.64 2.04
C GLY A 58 7.78 -6.68 2.56
N PHE A 59 7.48 -5.39 2.77
CA PHE A 59 8.48 -4.40 3.16
C PHE A 59 9.01 -4.68 4.57
N GLY A 60 10.32 -4.92 4.68
CA GLY A 60 10.98 -5.22 5.95
C GLY A 60 10.98 -6.70 6.34
N ASP A 61 10.31 -7.57 5.59
CA ASP A 61 10.20 -9.00 5.88
C ASP A 61 11.46 -9.80 5.51
N GLN A 62 12.29 -9.30 4.60
CA GLN A 62 13.52 -9.97 4.17
C GLN A 62 14.69 -9.69 5.12
N ILE A 63 15.59 -10.68 5.29
CA ILE A 63 16.83 -10.52 6.05
C ILE A 63 17.75 -9.49 5.38
N ASN A 64 17.90 -9.57 4.06
CA ASN A 64 18.60 -8.56 3.26
C ASN A 64 17.58 -7.52 2.75
N LYS A 65 17.83 -6.23 3.06
CA LYS A 65 16.92 -5.11 2.79
C LYS A 65 17.53 -4.05 1.86
N ASP A 66 18.73 -4.28 1.35
CA ASP A 66 19.53 -3.25 0.67
C ASP A 66 18.85 -2.67 -0.58
N ASP A 67 17.95 -3.41 -1.22
CA ASP A 67 17.28 -2.99 -2.46
C ASP A 67 15.75 -2.80 -2.32
N SER A 68 15.20 -2.88 -1.11
CA SER A 68 13.76 -2.81 -0.88
C SER A 68 13.14 -1.47 -1.29
N PHE A 69 13.92 -0.38 -1.27
CA PHE A 69 13.46 0.94 -1.69
C PHE A 69 13.48 1.16 -3.21
N LYS A 70 14.30 0.40 -3.95
CA LYS A 70 14.40 0.55 -5.42
C LYS A 70 13.05 0.28 -6.09
N ILE A 71 12.35 -0.76 -5.64
CA ILE A 71 11.01 -1.13 -6.13
C ILE A 71 10.00 0.02 -5.97
N ILE A 72 10.16 0.85 -4.93
CA ILE A 72 9.32 2.02 -4.70
C ILE A 72 9.72 3.17 -5.64
N GLY A 73 11.02 3.42 -5.79
CA GLY A 73 11.56 4.43 -6.71
C GLY A 73 11.19 4.15 -8.16
N ASP A 74 11.46 2.94 -8.65
CA ASP A 74 11.16 2.50 -10.01
C ASP A 74 9.67 2.68 -10.34
N PHE A 75 8.78 2.34 -9.41
CA PHE A 75 7.35 2.53 -9.59
C PHE A 75 6.95 4.00 -9.70
N ILE A 76 7.54 4.88 -8.87
CA ILE A 76 7.26 6.31 -8.92
C ILE A 76 7.72 6.87 -10.26
N ASP A 77 8.92 6.52 -10.70
CA ASP A 77 9.48 6.95 -11.99
C ASP A 77 8.63 6.45 -13.18
N GLU A 78 8.06 5.25 -13.11
CA GLU A 78 7.12 4.74 -14.13
C GLU A 78 5.79 5.52 -14.23
N GLN A 79 5.40 6.29 -13.21
CA GLN A 79 4.15 7.07 -13.24
C GLN A 79 4.34 8.49 -13.81
N PHE A 80 5.58 8.95 -14.06
CA PHE A 80 5.92 10.28 -14.56
C PHE A 80 6.39 10.25 -16.02
#